data_AF-A0A8A3P9P8-F1
#
_entry.id   AF-A0A8A3P9P8-F1
#
_cell.length_a   1.000
_cell.length_b   1.000
_cell.length_c   1.000
_cell.angle_alpha   90.00
_cell.angle_beta   90.00
_cell.angle_gamma   90.00
#
_symmetry.space_group_name_H-M   'P 1'
#
loop_
_entity.id
_entity.type
_entity.pdbx_description
1 polymer ?
#
loop_
_entity_poly.entity_id
_entity_poly.type
_entity_poly.pdbx_seq_one_letter_code
_entity_poly.pdbx_strand_id
1 'polypeptide(L)'
;MEYRNYGVRSADDKLKYDVPASSILPARPGYNTQGKAVSIRVNQYKVLDAPRNDIYQYDILIGNGAEKMGLIKKVWESRPVKAELAKHGKVWLWDGNKIAWCANPLARSEVRIAVDLDLENGRDPNPDRVVYCIIKQTTVIRMAALHAYLNKEIEFDNSVLCAISKSSMHFS
;
A
#
# COMPACT_ATOMS: atom_id res chain seq x y z
N MET A 1 36.62 21.36 27.84
CA MET A 1 35.33 20.82 27.37
C MET A 1 35.62 20.12 26.06
N GLU A 2 35.82 18.81 26.11
CA GLU A 2 36.38 18.02 25.01
C GLU A 2 35.27 17.11 24.48
N TYR A 3 34.90 17.30 23.21
CA TYR A 3 33.88 16.50 22.55
C TYR A 3 34.46 15.11 22.26
N ARG A 4 33.93 14.08 22.93
CA ARG A 4 34.22 12.68 22.60
C ARG A 4 33.63 12.37 21.21
N ASN A 5 34.53 12.26 20.22
CA ASN A 5 34.21 11.68 18.92
C ASN A 5 33.75 10.23 19.12
N TYR A 6 32.48 9.95 18.80
CA TYR A 6 31.99 8.58 18.70
C TYR A 6 32.52 7.94 17.42
N GLY A 7 33.52 7.07 17.58
CA GLY A 7 33.88 5.95 16.72
C GLY A 7 33.74 6.12 15.20
N VAL A 8 34.88 6.29 14.53
CA VAL A 8 35.02 5.96 13.11
C VAL A 8 34.61 4.50 12.91
N ARG A 9 33.63 4.25 12.03
CA ARG A 9 33.22 2.90 11.64
C ARG A 9 34.40 2.18 10.99
N SER A 10 34.97 1.20 11.69
CA SER A 10 35.96 0.28 11.12
C SER A 10 35.29 -0.64 10.10
N ALA A 11 36.03 -1.04 9.06
CA ALA A 11 35.55 -1.93 8.00
C ALA A 11 35.03 -3.29 8.53
N ASP A 12 35.49 -3.70 9.72
CA ASP A 12 35.09 -4.92 10.42
C ASP A 12 33.75 -4.84 11.19
N ASP A 13 33.11 -3.67 11.29
CA ASP A 13 31.82 -3.51 11.99
C ASP A 13 30.62 -4.09 11.19
N LYS A 14 30.88 -4.68 10.02
CA LYS A 14 29.87 -5.28 9.14
C LYS A 14 29.45 -6.70 9.52
N LEU A 15 30.14 -7.40 10.41
CA LEU A 15 29.89 -8.84 10.64
C LEU A 15 28.92 -9.19 11.78
N LYS A 16 28.44 -8.24 12.59
CA LYS A 16 27.58 -8.59 13.75
C LYS A 16 26.09 -8.77 13.42
N TYR A 17 25.65 -8.31 12.25
CA TYR A 17 24.25 -8.38 11.81
C TYR A 17 24.06 -9.10 10.48
N ASP A 18 25.13 -9.71 9.95
CA ASP A 18 25.08 -10.49 8.72
C ASP A 18 24.59 -11.90 9.09
N VAL A 19 23.29 -12.01 9.38
CA VAL A 19 22.64 -13.30 9.60
C VAL A 19 22.52 -13.94 8.21
N PRO A 20 23.16 -15.10 7.95
CA PRO A 20 23.11 -15.71 6.64
C PRO A 20 21.65 -16.00 6.28
N ALA A 21 21.27 -15.80 5.01
CA ALA A 21 19.91 -16.04 4.51
C ALA A 21 19.39 -17.47 4.75
N SER A 22 20.27 -18.40 5.14
CA SER A 22 19.95 -19.76 5.58
C SER A 22 19.51 -19.88 7.05
N SER A 23 19.49 -18.78 7.82
CA SER A 23 19.01 -18.76 9.20
C SER A 23 17.48 -18.73 9.22
N ILE A 24 16.91 -19.90 8.95
CA ILE A 24 15.52 -20.20 9.28
C ILE A 24 15.37 -19.93 10.77
N LEU A 25 14.58 -18.91 11.13
CA LEU A 25 14.22 -18.67 12.52
C LEU A 25 13.55 -19.95 13.05
N PRO A 26 13.99 -20.51 14.19
CA PRO A 26 13.44 -21.76 14.68
C PRO A 26 11.95 -21.61 14.96
N ALA A 27 11.16 -22.60 14.54
CA ALA A 27 9.74 -22.62 14.81
C ALA A 27 9.48 -22.55 16.32
N ARG A 28 8.39 -21.88 16.71
CA ARG A 28 8.03 -21.74 18.12
C ARG A 28 7.88 -23.13 18.78
N PRO A 29 8.68 -23.46 19.81
CA PRO A 29 8.73 -24.83 20.35
C PRO A 29 7.47 -25.24 21.11
N GLY A 30 6.68 -24.28 21.60
CA GLY A 30 5.43 -24.57 22.32
C GLY A 30 4.87 -23.35 23.03
N TYR A 31 3.75 -23.54 23.73
CA TYR A 31 3.16 -22.54 24.62
C TYR A 31 3.70 -22.71 26.06
N ASN A 32 3.95 -21.59 26.74
CA ASN A 32 4.31 -21.63 28.16
C ASN A 32 3.09 -22.06 29.01
N THR A 33 3.31 -22.97 29.96
CA THR A 33 2.30 -23.50 30.89
C THR A 33 2.47 -22.97 32.31
N GLN A 34 3.53 -22.20 32.58
CA GLN A 34 3.82 -21.67 33.91
C GLN A 34 3.01 -20.38 34.19
N GLY A 35 2.51 -20.25 35.43
CA GLY A 35 1.79 -19.07 35.90
C GLY A 35 0.29 -19.28 36.06
N LYS A 36 -0.40 -18.25 36.56
CA LYS A 36 -1.85 -18.26 36.73
C LYS A 36 -2.52 -17.76 35.46
N ALA A 37 -3.49 -18.52 34.94
CA ALA A 37 -4.29 -18.08 33.81
C ALA A 37 -5.08 -16.81 34.16
N VAL A 38 -5.04 -15.83 33.26
CA VAL A 38 -5.75 -14.55 33.38
C VAL A 38 -6.45 -14.24 32.05
N SER A 39 -7.66 -13.68 32.12
CA SER A 39 -8.38 -13.21 30.93
C SER A 39 -7.93 -11.79 30.59
N ILE A 40 -7.44 -11.59 29.37
CA ILE A 40 -6.99 -10.30 28.86
C ILE A 40 -7.81 -9.97 27.62
N ARG A 41 -8.26 -8.72 27.51
CA ARG A 41 -8.81 -8.19 26.26
C ARG A 41 -7.69 -7.44 25.54
N VAL A 42 -7.53 -7.75 24.26
CA VAL A 42 -6.57 -7.09 23.37
C VAL A 42 -7.32 -6.32 22.29
N ASN A 43 -6.73 -5.24 21.78
CA ASN A 43 -7.28 -4.50 20.64
C ASN A 43 -7.00 -5.25 19.33
N GLN A 44 -7.48 -6.49 19.24
CA GLN A 44 -7.33 -7.36 18.09
C GLN A 44 -8.71 -7.83 17.64
N TYR A 45 -9.07 -7.49 16.41
CA TYR A 45 -10.31 -7.93 15.78
C TYR A 45 -10.00 -9.04 14.80
N LYS A 46 -10.80 -10.11 14.83
CA LYS A 46 -10.64 -11.24 13.92
C LYS A 46 -11.23 -10.88 12.55
N VAL A 47 -10.39 -10.85 11.53
CA VAL A 47 -10.86 -10.83 10.14
C VAL A 47 -11.47 -12.21 9.84
N LEU A 48 -12.77 -12.25 9.53
CA LEU A 48 -13.50 -13.50 9.31
C LEU A 48 -13.32 -14.05 7.90
N ASP A 49 -13.20 -13.16 6.92
CA ASP A 49 -13.02 -13.51 5.53
C ASP A 49 -12.13 -12.47 4.84
N ALA A 50 -11.28 -12.94 3.95
CA ALA A 50 -10.41 -12.12 3.13
C ALA A 50 -10.69 -12.43 1.66
N PRO A 51 -10.69 -11.41 0.78
CA PRO A 51 -10.96 -11.64 -0.64
C PRO A 51 -10.00 -12.68 -1.20
N ARG A 52 -10.52 -13.57 -2.07
CA ARG A 52 -9.70 -14.58 -2.78
C ARG A 52 -9.18 -14.07 -4.12
N ASN A 53 -9.76 -12.98 -4.61
CA ASN A 53 -9.37 -12.38 -5.88
C ASN A 53 -8.09 -11.58 -5.71
N ASP A 54 -7.29 -11.51 -6.78
CA ASP A 54 -6.12 -10.64 -6.81
C ASP A 54 -6.54 -9.17 -6.72
N ILE A 55 -5.70 -8.38 -6.06
CA ILE A 55 -5.89 -6.93 -5.91
C ILE A 55 -4.78 -6.24 -6.68
N TYR A 56 -5.13 -5.21 -7.44
CA TYR A 56 -4.19 -4.48 -8.27
C TYR A 56 -3.82 -3.16 -7.60
N GLN A 57 -2.51 -2.90 -7.50
CA GLN A 57 -1.98 -1.63 -7.01
C GLN A 57 -1.62 -0.71 -8.18
N TYR A 58 -1.98 0.55 -8.03
CA TYR A 58 -1.76 1.62 -8.98
C TYR A 58 -0.94 2.73 -8.35
N ASP A 59 0.00 3.27 -9.13
CA ASP A 59 0.68 4.52 -8.84
C ASP A 59 -0.10 5.66 -9.49
N ILE A 60 -0.35 6.71 -8.71
CA ILE A 60 -1.12 7.89 -9.08
C ILE A 60 -0.16 9.07 -9.10
N LEU A 61 -0.03 9.67 -10.27
CA LEU A 61 0.73 10.89 -10.48
C LEU A 61 -0.22 12.00 -10.93
N ILE A 62 -0.38 13.02 -10.11
CA ILE A 62 -1.17 14.21 -10.43
C ILE A 62 -0.22 15.38 -10.71
N GLY A 63 -0.37 16.00 -11.87
CA GLY A 63 0.50 17.07 -12.36
C GLY A 63 1.94 16.59 -12.52
N ASN A 64 2.88 17.31 -11.92
CA ASN A 64 4.30 16.96 -11.89
C ASN A 64 4.70 16.16 -10.62
N GLY A 65 3.74 15.81 -9.76
CA GLY A 65 3.99 15.10 -8.50
C GLY A 65 4.52 15.97 -7.35
N ALA A 66 4.65 17.27 -7.54
CA ALA A 66 5.01 18.26 -6.50
C ALA A 66 3.79 19.11 -6.06
N GLU A 67 2.60 18.72 -6.50
CA GLU A 67 1.37 19.44 -6.19
C GLU A 67 1.00 19.38 -4.70
N LYS A 68 0.30 20.41 -4.21
CA LYS A 68 -0.18 20.44 -2.83
C LYS A 68 -1.29 19.41 -2.62
N MET A 69 -1.33 18.77 -1.44
CA MET A 69 -2.33 17.74 -1.09
C MET A 69 -3.78 18.17 -1.34
N GLY A 70 -4.11 19.44 -1.09
CA GLY A 70 -5.46 19.97 -1.37
C GLY A 70 -5.84 19.91 -2.86
N LEU A 71 -4.88 20.18 -3.75
CA LEU A 71 -5.09 20.08 -5.20
C LEU A 71 -5.20 18.61 -5.62
N ILE A 72 -4.31 17.76 -5.12
CA ILE A 72 -4.33 16.32 -5.40
C ILE A 72 -5.68 15.72 -5.04
N LYS A 73 -6.18 15.99 -3.83
CA LYS A 73 -7.49 15.52 -3.39
C LYS A 73 -8.62 16.05 -4.28
N LYS A 74 -8.58 17.34 -4.65
CA LYS A 74 -9.59 17.94 -5.52
C LYS A 74 -9.60 17.31 -6.92
N VAL A 75 -8.42 17.05 -7.50
CA VAL A 75 -8.28 16.38 -8.80
C VAL A 75 -8.75 14.93 -8.72
N TRP A 76 -8.39 14.19 -7.67
CA TRP A 76 -8.84 12.82 -7.47
C TRP A 76 -10.37 12.71 -7.32
N GLU A 77 -10.98 13.69 -6.63
CA GLU A 77 -12.43 13.75 -6.43
C GLU A 77 -13.19 14.34 -7.62
N SER A 78 -12.49 14.79 -8.66
CA SER A 78 -13.10 15.44 -9.83
C SER A 78 -13.99 14.48 -10.63
N ARG A 79 -15.01 15.05 -11.28
CA ARG A 79 -15.91 14.30 -12.18
C ARG A 79 -15.20 13.46 -13.26
N PRO A 80 -14.23 13.98 -14.04
CA PRO A 80 -13.58 13.19 -15.09
C PRO A 80 -12.80 11.99 -14.51
N VAL A 81 -12.13 12.15 -13.37
CA VAL A 81 -11.42 11.05 -12.72
C VAL A 81 -12.40 10.00 -12.22
N LYS A 82 -13.45 10.40 -11.49
CA LYS A 82 -14.47 9.47 -11.01
C LYS A 82 -15.17 8.72 -12.14
N ALA A 83 -15.46 9.40 -13.25
CA ALA A 83 -16.08 8.79 -14.43
C ALA A 83 -15.18 7.71 -15.05
N GLU A 84 -13.86 7.95 -15.11
CA GLU A 84 -12.91 6.97 -15.61
C GLU A 84 -12.73 5.79 -14.65
N LEU A 85 -12.58 6.06 -13.35
CA LEU A 85 -12.45 5.02 -12.32
C LEU A 85 -13.68 4.09 -12.30
N ALA A 86 -14.89 4.65 -12.47
CA ALA A 86 -16.14 3.91 -12.50
C ALA A 86 -16.25 2.90 -13.65
N LYS A 87 -15.51 3.09 -14.76
CA LYS A 87 -15.45 2.12 -15.86
C LYS A 87 -14.73 0.84 -15.47
N HIS A 88 -13.78 0.93 -14.55
CA HIS A 88 -12.91 -0.17 -14.17
C HIS A 88 -13.36 -0.84 -12.88
N GLY A 89 -13.92 -0.10 -11.92
CA GLY A 89 -14.40 -0.68 -10.67
C GLY A 89 -15.29 0.28 -9.89
N LYS A 90 -16.27 -0.28 -9.16
CA LYS A 90 -17.15 0.49 -8.28
C LYS A 90 -16.44 1.00 -7.02
N VAL A 91 -15.40 0.29 -6.58
CA VAL A 91 -14.70 0.56 -5.32
C VAL A 91 -13.22 0.69 -5.60
N TRP A 92 -12.71 1.89 -5.32
CA TRP A 92 -11.29 2.22 -5.35
C TRP A 92 -10.87 2.65 -3.96
N LEU A 93 -9.79 2.05 -3.46
CA LEU A 93 -9.16 2.49 -2.23
C LEU A 93 -7.98 3.38 -2.59
N TRP A 94 -7.86 4.52 -1.94
CA TRP A 94 -6.78 5.48 -2.19
C TRP A 94 -6.13 5.86 -0.88
N ASP A 95 -4.79 5.90 -0.85
CA ASP A 95 -4.02 6.24 0.35
C ASP A 95 -4.02 7.74 0.69
N GLY A 96 -4.60 8.58 -0.17
CA GLY A 96 -4.61 10.03 -0.01
C GLY A 96 -3.44 10.75 -0.68
N ASN A 97 -2.56 10.03 -1.37
CA ASN A 97 -1.39 10.57 -2.05
C ASN A 97 -1.11 9.81 -3.38
N LYS A 98 -0.22 8.82 -3.39
CA LYS A 98 0.35 8.24 -4.61
C LYS A 98 -0.16 6.84 -4.94
N ILE A 99 -0.83 6.15 -4.02
CA ILE A 99 -1.15 4.74 -4.23
C ILE A 99 -2.64 4.52 -4.12
N ALA A 100 -3.18 3.77 -5.08
CA ALA A 100 -4.54 3.25 -5.01
C ALA A 100 -4.60 1.76 -5.31
N TRP A 101 -5.71 1.15 -4.92
CA TRP A 101 -6.01 -0.25 -5.12
C TRP A 101 -7.40 -0.43 -5.72
N CYS A 102 -7.51 -1.40 -6.63
CA CYS A 102 -8.77 -1.85 -7.20
C CYS A 102 -8.74 -3.38 -7.31
N ALA A 103 -9.90 -4.01 -7.14
CA ALA A 103 -10.05 -5.46 -7.35
C ALA A 103 -10.09 -5.83 -8.85
N ASN A 104 -10.39 -4.88 -9.71
CA ASN A 104 -10.48 -5.09 -11.15
C ASN A 104 -9.25 -4.49 -11.84
N PRO A 105 -8.64 -5.22 -12.80
CA PRO A 105 -7.54 -4.68 -13.58
C PRO A 105 -8.05 -3.57 -14.52
N LEU A 106 -7.18 -2.59 -14.82
CA LEU A 106 -7.47 -1.64 -15.88
C LEU A 106 -7.36 -2.35 -17.24
N ALA A 107 -8.22 -1.95 -18.18
CA ALA A 107 -8.15 -2.45 -19.56
C ALA A 107 -6.83 -2.06 -20.25
N ARG A 108 -6.17 -1.00 -19.77
CA ARG A 108 -4.87 -0.52 -20.25
C ARG A 108 -3.92 -0.41 -19.05
N SER A 109 -2.64 -0.63 -19.27
CA SER A 109 -1.62 -0.54 -18.21
C SER A 109 -1.44 0.88 -17.65
N GLU A 110 -1.82 1.89 -18.42
CA GLU A 110 -1.74 3.30 -18.06
C GLU A 110 -2.95 4.07 -18.61
N VAL A 111 -3.50 4.97 -17.79
CA VAL A 111 -4.56 5.89 -18.16
C VAL A 111 -4.15 7.31 -17.79
N ARG A 112 -4.35 8.24 -18.71
CA ARG A 112 -4.06 9.67 -18.53
C ARG A 112 -5.35 10.45 -18.67
N ILE A 113 -5.70 11.20 -17.65
CA ILE A 113 -6.95 11.96 -17.56
C ILE A 113 -6.58 13.43 -17.46
N ALA A 114 -7.02 14.23 -18.42
CA ALA A 114 -6.92 15.68 -18.35
C ALA A 114 -8.08 16.21 -17.47
N VAL A 115 -7.73 16.96 -16.42
CA VAL A 115 -8.70 17.54 -15.49
C VAL A 115 -8.59 19.05 -15.53
N ASP A 116 -9.66 19.70 -15.99
CA ASP A 116 -9.85 21.14 -15.88
C ASP A 116 -10.75 21.44 -14.67
N LEU A 117 -10.13 21.97 -13.62
CA LEU A 117 -10.84 22.33 -12.39
C LEU A 117 -11.67 23.61 -12.54
N ASP A 118 -11.33 24.51 -13.46
CA ASP A 118 -12.09 25.75 -13.69
C ASP A 118 -13.42 25.41 -14.39
N LEU A 119 -13.40 24.53 -15.39
CA LEU A 119 -14.61 23.97 -16.02
C LEU A 119 -15.50 23.26 -15.00
N GLU A 120 -14.91 22.52 -14.05
CA GLU A 120 -15.68 21.84 -12.99
C GLU A 120 -16.36 22.83 -12.02
N ASN A 121 -15.76 24.00 -11.77
CA ASN A 121 -16.35 25.05 -10.94
C ASN A 121 -17.28 25.99 -11.72
N GLY A 122 -17.58 25.71 -13.00
CA GLY A 122 -18.44 26.53 -13.86
C GLY A 122 -17.81 27.84 -14.31
N ARG A 123 -16.47 27.90 -14.38
CA ARG A 123 -15.71 29.04 -14.90
C ARG A 123 -15.27 28.79 -16.33
N ASP A 124 -14.89 29.84 -17.04
CA ASP A 124 -14.34 29.72 -18.38
C ASP A 124 -13.08 28.82 -18.38
N PRO A 125 -13.00 27.85 -19.30
CA PRO A 125 -11.91 26.89 -19.34
C PRO A 125 -10.60 27.62 -19.68
N ASN A 126 -9.55 27.33 -18.91
CA ASN A 126 -8.22 27.86 -19.15
C ASN A 126 -7.26 26.71 -19.49
N PRO A 127 -6.75 26.63 -20.72
CA PRO A 127 -5.88 25.53 -21.15
C PRO A 127 -4.57 25.44 -20.35
N ASP A 128 -4.11 26.53 -19.74
CA ASP A 128 -2.90 26.57 -18.92
C ASP A 128 -3.09 25.95 -17.52
N ARG A 129 -4.34 25.75 -17.08
CA ARG A 129 -4.68 25.22 -15.74
C ARG A 129 -5.13 23.76 -15.74
N VAL A 130 -4.99 23.09 -16.88
CA VAL A 130 -5.32 21.67 -17.00
C VAL A 130 -4.27 20.83 -16.26
N VAL A 131 -4.71 20.05 -15.28
CA VAL A 131 -3.86 19.13 -14.52
C VAL A 131 -4.09 17.72 -15.03
N TYR A 132 -3.02 16.98 -15.30
CA TYR A 132 -3.09 15.58 -15.71
C TYR A 132 -3.06 14.66 -14.48
N CYS A 133 -4.01 13.71 -14.42
CA CYS A 133 -3.98 12.58 -13.50
C CYS A 133 -3.56 11.34 -14.31
N ILE A 134 -2.42 10.75 -13.95
CA ILE A 134 -1.86 9.57 -14.59
C ILE A 134 -1.96 8.42 -13.59
N ILE A 135 -2.63 7.35 -14.01
CA ILE A 135 -2.83 6.14 -13.21
C ILE A 135 -2.10 5.00 -13.93
N LYS A 136 -1.11 4.41 -13.26
CA LYS A 136 -0.27 3.34 -13.83
C LYS A 136 -0.30 2.11 -12.93
N GLN A 137 -0.54 0.94 -13.51
CA GLN A 137 -0.47 -0.31 -12.75
C GLN A 137 0.99 -0.61 -12.37
N THR A 138 1.23 -0.88 -11.09
CA THR A 138 2.58 -1.20 -10.59
C THR A 138 2.72 -2.66 -10.19
N THR A 139 1.81 -3.15 -9.35
CA THR A 139 1.96 -4.45 -8.70
C THR A 139 0.63 -5.19 -8.66
N VAL A 140 0.68 -6.52 -8.83
CA VAL A 140 -0.46 -7.41 -8.58
C VAL A 140 -0.25 -8.08 -7.23
N ILE A 141 -1.19 -7.89 -6.32
CA ILE A 141 -1.18 -8.45 -4.97
C ILE A 141 -2.01 -9.72 -5.00
N ARG A 142 -1.32 -10.87 -4.93
CA ARG A 142 -1.98 -12.17 -4.98
C ARG A 142 -2.51 -12.56 -3.62
N MET A 143 -3.83 -12.51 -3.44
CA MET A 143 -4.46 -12.92 -2.18
C MET A 143 -4.30 -14.42 -1.91
N ALA A 144 -4.10 -15.24 -2.95
CA ALA A 144 -3.83 -16.66 -2.80
C ALA A 144 -2.61 -16.94 -1.90
N ALA A 145 -1.56 -16.13 -1.98
CA ALA A 145 -0.38 -16.26 -1.12
C ALA A 145 -0.73 -16.00 0.36
N LEU A 146 -1.57 -15.01 0.63
CA LEU A 146 -2.05 -14.74 1.99
C LEU A 146 -2.84 -15.92 2.54
N HIS A 147 -3.75 -16.49 1.77
CA HIS A 147 -4.53 -17.65 2.18
C HIS A 147 -3.65 -18.89 2.42
N ALA A 148 -2.70 -19.16 1.53
CA ALA A 148 -1.74 -20.25 1.72
C ALA A 148 -0.90 -20.08 2.99
N TYR A 149 -0.47 -18.85 3.30
CA TYR A 149 0.26 -18.55 4.53
C TYR A 149 -0.60 -18.76 5.78
N LEU A 150 -1.85 -18.29 5.77
CA LEU A 150 -2.79 -18.50 6.88
C LEU A 150 -3.10 -19.99 7.10
N ASN A 151 -3.11 -20.79 6.04
CA ASN A 151 -3.26 -22.25 6.08
C ASN A 151 -1.96 -23.00 6.45
N LYS A 152 -0.84 -22.29 6.66
CA LYS A 152 0.50 -22.85 6.92
C LYS A 152 1.06 -23.71 5.78
N GLU A 153 0.65 -23.43 4.55
CA GLU A 153 1.14 -24.13 3.34
C GLU A 153 2.44 -23.51 2.81
N ILE A 154 2.65 -22.21 3.08
CA ILE A 154 3.87 -21.49 2.68
C ILE A 154 4.49 -20.75 3.88
N GLU A 155 5.78 -20.49 3.78
CA GLU A 155 6.50 -19.62 4.72
C GLU A 155 6.19 -18.14 4.49
N PHE A 156 6.53 -17.31 5.47
CA PHE A 156 6.35 -15.86 5.35
C PHE A 156 7.36 -15.29 4.35
N ASP A 157 6.86 -14.69 3.27
CA ASP A 157 7.68 -14.06 2.24
C ASP A 157 7.22 -12.63 1.93
N ASN A 158 7.89 -11.98 0.98
CA ASN A 158 7.54 -10.62 0.55
C ASN A 158 6.15 -10.52 -0.09
N SER A 159 5.64 -11.61 -0.69
CA SER A 159 4.31 -11.64 -1.28
C SER A 159 3.23 -11.61 -0.20
N VAL A 160 3.42 -12.35 0.89
CA VAL A 160 2.57 -12.32 2.08
C VAL A 160 2.62 -10.96 2.77
N LEU A 161 3.83 -10.40 2.96
CA LEU A 161 4.00 -9.07 3.56
C LEU A 161 3.26 -7.97 2.76
N CYS A 162 3.37 -8.02 1.43
CA CYS A 162 2.66 -7.11 0.55
C CYS A 162 1.14 -7.28 0.68
N ALA A 163 0.65 -8.53 0.71
CA ALA A 163 -0.77 -8.78 0.90
C ALA A 163 -1.30 -8.27 2.25
N ILE A 164 -0.59 -8.50 3.37
CA ILE A 164 -1.03 -8.06 4.71
C ILE A 164 -1.04 -6.54 4.84
N SER A 165 0.07 -5.89 4.49
CA SER A 165 0.20 -4.43 4.66
C SER A 165 -0.81 -3.66 3.82
N LYS A 166 -1.19 -4.21 2.66
CA LYS A 166 -2.11 -3.56 1.70
C LYS A 166 -3.58 -3.97 1.90
N SER A 167 -3.86 -5.13 2.50
CA SER A 167 -5.24 -5.59 2.80
C SER A 167 -5.85 -4.92 4.05
N SER A 168 -5.02 -4.50 5.01
CA SER A 168 -5.50 -3.78 6.22
C SER A 168 -6.27 -2.50 5.87
N MET A 169 -5.98 -1.88 4.72
CA MET A 169 -6.67 -0.68 4.23
C MET A 169 -8.09 -0.92 3.69
N HIS A 170 -8.52 -2.18 3.52
CA HIS A 170 -9.88 -2.52 3.06
C HIS A 170 -10.93 -2.51 4.21
N PHE A 171 -10.49 -2.48 5.47
CA PHE A 171 -11.36 -2.69 6.64
C PHE A 171 -11.42 -1.51 7.62
N SER A 172 -11.07 -0.30 7.18
CA SER A 172 -11.18 0.93 7.98
C SER A 172 -12.24 1.88 7.44
#